data_AF-A0A1H8BH31-F1
#
_entry.id   AF-A0A1H8BH31-F1
#
_cell.length_a   1.000
_cell.length_b   1.000
_cell.length_c   1.000
_cell.angle_alpha   90.00
_cell.angle_beta   90.00
_cell.angle_gamma   90.00
#
_symmetry.space_group_name_H-M   'P 1'
#
loop_
_entity.id
_entity.type
_entity.pdbx_description
1 polymer ?
#
loop_
_entity_poly.entity_id
_entity_poly.type
_entity_poly.pdbx_seq_one_letter_code
_entity_poly.pdbx_strand_id
1 'polypeptide(L)'
;MSDLAELERRITAALARIGAGLDALSTAEAAPPQAGVAEGEQAAEIAALQSALEAERAINAQLNERLRAVKERDGEEGAKLQARLEQLTRQLDVQGLELQRMRKSTIQLRESLRQLREQKQGEVEAHLLNKAMLAELEALRAARSSEVAELDEILAELTPILAGTEKTDA
;
A
#
# COMPACT_ATOMS: atom_id res chain seq x y z
N MET A 1 80.32 -2.26 53.26
CA MET A 1 80.10 -0.94 53.90
C MET A 1 79.43 0.06 52.96
N SER A 2 79.69 0.01 51.64
CA SER A 2 78.98 0.82 50.61
C SER A 2 77.49 0.47 50.48
N ASP A 3 77.15 -0.82 50.56
CA ASP A 3 75.81 -1.31 50.23
C ASP A 3 74.77 -0.90 51.29
N LEU A 4 75.21 -0.77 52.54
CA LEU A 4 74.36 -0.35 53.65
C LEU A 4 73.98 1.14 53.52
N ALA A 5 74.93 1.99 53.13
CA ALA A 5 74.68 3.41 52.86
C ALA A 5 73.79 3.63 51.62
N GLU A 6 73.89 2.76 50.62
CA GLU A 6 73.01 2.82 49.44
C GLU A 6 71.58 2.39 49.78
N LEU A 7 71.42 1.35 50.61
CA LEU A 7 70.11 0.92 51.13
C LEU A 7 69.47 2.01 52.00
N GLU A 8 70.23 2.67 52.88
CA GLU A 8 69.73 3.79 53.69
C GLU A 8 69.25 4.96 52.84
N ARG A 9 69.98 5.32 51.78
CA ARG A 9 69.54 6.36 50.82
C ARG A 9 68.27 5.97 50.07
N ARG A 10 68.12 4.71 49.68
CA ARG A 10 66.91 4.22 49.00
C ARG A 10 65.70 4.18 49.93
N ILE A 11 65.89 3.78 51.20
CA ILE A 11 64.81 3.73 52.20
C ILE A 11 64.34 5.15 52.53
N THR A 12 65.25 6.09 52.75
CA THR A 12 64.89 7.49 53.01
C THR A 12 64.15 8.14 51.83
N ALA A 13 64.58 7.88 50.60
CA ALA A 13 63.86 8.33 49.41
C ALA A 13 62.46 7.70 49.27
N ALA A 14 62.32 6.41 49.60
CA ALA A 14 61.03 5.72 49.58
C ALA A 14 60.08 6.27 50.65
N LEU A 15 60.57 6.52 51.87
CA LEU A 15 59.78 7.10 52.96
C LEU A 15 59.34 8.53 52.65
N ALA A 16 60.20 9.36 52.05
CA ALA A 16 59.83 10.70 51.61
C ALA A 16 58.72 10.67 50.54
N ARG A 17 58.79 9.71 49.61
CA ARG A 17 57.77 9.51 48.58
C ARG A 17 56.43 9.06 49.16
N ILE A 18 56.46 8.20 50.19
CA ILE A 18 55.26 7.77 50.91
C ILE A 18 54.66 8.94 51.69
N GLY A 19 55.50 9.74 52.37
CA GLY A 19 55.05 10.95 53.07
C GLY A 19 54.34 11.93 52.14
N ALA A 20 54.96 12.26 50.99
CA ALA A 20 54.35 13.12 49.98
C ALA A 20 53.04 12.52 49.40
N GLY A 21 52.97 11.19 49.27
CA GLY A 21 51.75 10.50 48.82
C GLY A 21 50.62 10.55 49.85
N LEU A 22 50.93 10.43 51.14
CA LEU A 22 49.97 10.56 52.23
C LEU A 22 49.47 12.00 52.39
N ASP A 23 50.37 12.98 52.26
CA ASP A 23 50.00 14.39 52.30
C ASP A 23 49.03 14.72 51.17
N ALA A 24 49.30 14.24 49.94
CA ALA A 24 48.42 14.40 48.79
C ALA A 24 47.04 13.74 48.98
N LEU A 25 46.98 12.55 49.59
CA LEU A 25 45.73 11.88 49.90
C LEU A 25 44.92 12.67 50.95
N SER A 26 45.59 13.17 51.98
CA SER A 26 44.98 13.99 53.02
C SER A 26 44.46 15.32 52.48
N THR A 27 45.15 15.91 51.49
CA THR A 27 44.67 17.13 50.81
C THR A 27 43.48 16.84 49.90
N ALA A 28 43.42 15.64 49.28
CA ALA A 28 42.29 15.21 48.49
C ALA A 28 41.04 14.92 49.36
N GLU A 29 41.22 14.42 50.59
CA GLU A 29 40.13 14.25 51.57
C GLU A 29 39.69 15.57 52.23
N ALA A 30 40.61 16.53 52.42
CA ALA A 30 40.30 17.84 53.00
C ALA A 30 39.69 18.83 51.99
N ALA A 31 39.68 18.51 50.71
CA ALA A 31 38.96 19.29 49.71
C ALA A 31 37.44 19.07 49.90
N PRO A 32 36.62 20.14 49.97
CA PRO A 32 35.17 19.97 50.08
C PRO A 32 34.66 19.10 48.93
N PRO A 33 33.71 18.18 49.16
CA PRO A 33 33.24 17.26 48.14
C PRO A 33 32.59 18.06 47.02
N GLN A 34 33.30 18.21 45.90
CA GLN A 34 32.73 18.67 44.63
C GLN A 34 31.72 17.64 44.05
N ALA A 35 31.60 16.47 44.68
CA ALA A 35 30.68 15.39 44.35
C ALA A 35 29.21 15.82 44.28
N GLY A 36 28.76 16.72 45.15
CA GLY A 36 27.35 17.15 45.16
C GLY A 36 26.92 18.01 43.97
N VAL A 37 27.87 18.67 43.29
CA VAL A 37 27.58 19.51 42.11
C VAL A 37 27.54 18.64 40.85
N ALA A 38 28.47 17.69 40.72
CA ALA A 38 28.53 16.74 39.60
C ALA A 38 27.36 15.75 39.59
N GLU A 39 26.90 15.26 40.75
CA GLU A 39 25.71 14.39 40.85
C GLU A 39 24.41 15.15 40.53
N GLY A 40 24.33 16.43 40.89
CA GLY A 40 23.19 17.29 40.56
C GLY A 40 23.09 17.61 39.06
N GLU A 41 24.22 17.86 38.40
CA GLU A 41 24.30 18.06 36.94
C GLU A 41 23.91 16.79 36.17
N GLN A 42 24.39 15.62 36.61
CA GLN A 42 24.03 14.32 36.01
C GLN A 42 22.54 14.00 36.19
N ALA A 43 21.96 14.28 37.36
CA ALA A 43 20.53 14.09 37.59
C ALA A 43 19.66 15.01 36.71
N ALA A 44 20.10 16.26 36.50
CA ALA A 44 19.43 17.19 35.60
C ALA A 44 19.51 16.75 34.13
N GLU A 45 20.66 16.23 33.70
CA GLU A 45 20.86 15.71 32.34
C GLU A 45 20.01 14.46 32.07
N ILE A 46 19.92 13.54 33.05
CA ILE A 46 19.03 12.36 32.97
C ILE A 46 17.57 12.79 32.85
N ALA A 47 17.12 13.78 33.63
CA ALA A 47 15.75 14.28 33.55
C ALA A 47 15.44 14.93 32.19
N ALA A 48 16.40 15.68 31.63
CA ALA A 48 16.28 16.28 30.30
C ALA A 48 16.18 15.22 29.20
N LEU A 49 17.04 14.18 29.26
CA LEU A 49 17.01 13.06 28.32
C LEU A 49 15.72 12.25 28.42
N GLN A 50 15.19 12.02 29.62
CA GLN A 50 13.91 11.35 29.83
C GLN A 50 12.75 12.13 29.20
N SER A 51 12.71 13.45 29.42
CA SER A 51 11.71 14.35 28.80
C SER A 51 11.79 14.33 27.28
N ALA A 52 13.00 14.40 26.70
CA ALA A 52 13.20 14.32 25.25
C ALA A 52 12.72 12.96 24.70
N LEU A 53 13.01 11.87 25.40
CA LEU A 53 12.63 10.52 25.00
C LEU A 53 11.11 10.29 25.10
N GLU A 54 10.44 10.87 26.10
CA GLU A 54 8.98 10.88 26.19
C GLU A 54 8.35 11.69 25.03
N ALA A 55 8.92 12.85 24.69
CA ALA A 55 8.49 13.64 23.55
C ALA A 55 8.65 12.89 22.22
N GLU A 56 9.79 12.23 22.00
CA GLU A 56 10.02 11.40 20.81
C GLU A 56 9.09 10.18 20.75
N ARG A 57 8.80 9.54 21.89
CA ARG A 57 7.83 8.45 21.95
C ARG A 57 6.43 8.92 21.60
N ALA A 58 6.01 10.09 22.07
CA ALA A 58 4.72 10.69 21.74
C ALA A 58 4.62 11.01 20.24
N ILE A 59 5.66 11.59 19.65
CA ILE A 59 5.72 11.87 18.20
C ILE A 59 5.67 10.56 17.39
N ASN A 60 6.44 9.54 17.78
CA ASN A 60 6.42 8.24 17.13
C ASN A 60 5.04 7.57 17.20
N ALA A 61 4.35 7.65 18.34
CA ALA A 61 2.99 7.13 18.47
C ALA A 61 2.03 7.82 17.48
N GLN A 62 2.07 9.16 17.40
CA GLN A 62 1.26 9.92 16.44
C GLN A 62 1.58 9.58 14.98
N LEU A 63 2.87 9.44 14.64
CA LEU A 63 3.29 9.06 13.28
C LEU A 63 2.83 7.65 12.93
N ASN A 64 2.90 6.70 13.87
CA ASN A 64 2.43 5.34 13.67
C ASN A 64 0.90 5.29 13.46
N GLU A 65 0.14 6.09 14.21
CA GLU A 65 -1.32 6.21 14.00
C GLU A 65 -1.64 6.81 12.62
N ARG A 66 -0.96 7.88 12.23
CA ARG A 66 -1.11 8.46 10.87
C ARG A 66 -0.75 7.45 9.79
N LEU A 67 0.33 6.70 9.96
CA LEU A 67 0.76 5.69 9.02
C LEU A 67 -0.24 4.52 8.92
N ARG A 68 -0.85 4.11 10.04
CA ARG A 68 -1.96 3.14 10.02
C ARG A 68 -3.16 3.66 9.24
N ALA A 69 -3.60 4.89 9.53
CA ALA A 69 -4.73 5.50 8.84
C ALA A 69 -4.49 5.65 7.32
N VAL A 70 -3.27 6.01 6.92
CA VAL A 70 -2.89 6.07 5.49
C VAL A 70 -2.91 4.68 4.87
N LYS A 71 -2.31 3.67 5.51
CA LYS A 71 -2.31 2.29 5.00
C LYS A 71 -3.72 1.70 4.86
N GLU A 72 -4.62 2.01 5.79
CA GLU A 72 -6.01 1.59 5.71
C GLU A 72 -6.70 2.23 4.50
N ARG A 73 -6.54 3.55 4.30
CA ARG A 73 -7.09 4.25 3.12
C ARG A 73 -6.52 3.71 1.81
N ASP A 74 -5.20 3.55 1.73
CA ASP A 74 -4.53 3.02 0.53
C ASP A 74 -4.99 1.57 0.25
N GLY A 75 -5.21 0.77 1.30
CA GLY A 75 -5.75 -0.58 1.20
C GLY A 75 -7.18 -0.60 0.67
N GLU A 76 -8.05 0.29 1.17
CA GLU A 76 -9.42 0.44 0.68
C GLU A 76 -9.48 0.94 -0.77
N GLU A 77 -8.66 1.93 -1.13
CA GLU A 77 -8.56 2.45 -2.50
C GLU A 77 -8.01 1.38 -3.45
N GLY A 78 -6.98 0.65 -3.02
CA GLY A 78 -6.42 -0.48 -3.75
C GLY A 78 -7.46 -1.57 -4.02
N ALA A 79 -8.24 -1.94 -3.01
CA ALA A 79 -9.33 -2.93 -3.15
C ALA A 79 -10.42 -2.45 -4.11
N LYS A 80 -10.82 -1.17 -4.06
CA LYS A 80 -11.78 -0.57 -4.99
C LYS A 80 -11.27 -0.59 -6.43
N LEU A 81 -10.01 -0.22 -6.63
CA LEU A 81 -9.38 -0.25 -7.96
C LEU A 81 -9.27 -1.67 -8.50
N GLN A 82 -8.88 -2.65 -7.67
CA GLN A 82 -8.84 -4.06 -8.06
C GLN A 82 -10.22 -4.57 -8.47
N ALA A 83 -11.26 -4.29 -7.67
CA ALA A 83 -12.63 -4.67 -8.01
C ALA A 83 -13.09 -4.04 -9.36
N ARG A 84 -12.74 -2.77 -9.61
CA ARG A 84 -13.05 -2.10 -10.88
C ARG A 84 -12.30 -2.71 -12.07
N LEU A 85 -11.03 -3.10 -11.89
CA LEU A 85 -10.26 -3.79 -12.92
C LEU A 85 -10.85 -5.17 -13.24
N GLU A 86 -11.26 -5.94 -12.23
CA GLU A 86 -11.95 -7.22 -12.44
C GLU A 86 -13.26 -7.03 -13.20
N GLN A 87 -14.05 -6.02 -12.85
CA GLN A 87 -15.29 -5.70 -13.55
C GLN A 87 -15.03 -5.34 -15.03
N LEU A 88 -14.10 -4.43 -15.29
CA LEU A 88 -13.73 -4.02 -16.66
C LEU A 88 -13.20 -5.20 -17.49
N THR A 89 -12.42 -6.10 -16.87
CA THR A 89 -11.90 -7.29 -17.55
C THR A 89 -13.04 -8.22 -17.96
N ARG A 90 -14.02 -8.46 -17.07
CA ARG A 90 -15.21 -9.25 -17.40
C ARG A 90 -16.04 -8.61 -18.52
N GLN A 91 -16.19 -7.29 -18.51
CA GLN A 91 -16.89 -6.57 -19.58
C GLN A 91 -16.17 -6.73 -20.93
N LEU A 92 -14.84 -6.64 -20.96
CA LEU A 92 -14.06 -6.86 -22.17
C LEU A 92 -14.21 -8.30 -22.70
N ASP A 93 -14.25 -9.30 -21.82
CA ASP A 93 -14.47 -10.70 -22.23
C ASP A 93 -15.86 -10.89 -22.86
N VAL A 94 -16.90 -10.31 -22.25
CA VAL A 94 -18.28 -10.35 -22.79
C VAL A 94 -18.35 -9.66 -24.15
N GLN A 95 -17.83 -8.45 -24.26
CA GLN A 95 -17.78 -7.72 -25.54
C GLN A 95 -16.97 -8.47 -26.59
N GLY A 96 -15.89 -9.15 -26.21
CA GLY A 96 -15.10 -10.01 -27.09
C GLY A 96 -15.94 -11.16 -27.69
N LEU A 97 -16.76 -11.82 -26.87
CA LEU A 97 -17.67 -12.87 -27.32
C LEU A 97 -18.77 -12.33 -28.23
N GLU A 98 -19.33 -11.17 -27.92
CA GLU A 98 -20.35 -10.50 -28.74
C GLU A 98 -19.82 -10.09 -30.11
N LEU A 99 -18.61 -9.52 -30.17
CA LEU A 99 -17.94 -9.20 -31.42
C LEU A 99 -17.69 -10.44 -32.28
N GLN A 100 -17.31 -11.57 -31.67
CA GLN A 100 -17.17 -12.84 -32.40
C GLN A 100 -18.51 -13.33 -32.96
N ARG A 101 -19.60 -13.24 -32.18
CA ARG A 101 -20.96 -13.58 -32.64
C ARG A 101 -21.40 -12.69 -33.78
N MET A 102 -21.18 -11.38 -33.69
CA MET A 102 -21.50 -10.41 -34.75
C MET A 102 -20.67 -10.66 -36.02
N ARG A 103 -19.39 -10.99 -35.90
CA ARG A 103 -18.55 -11.37 -37.06
C ARG A 103 -19.09 -12.63 -37.74
N LYS A 104 -19.47 -13.65 -36.95
CA LYS A 104 -20.05 -14.89 -37.48
C LYS A 104 -21.37 -14.62 -38.22
N SER A 105 -22.28 -13.84 -37.62
CA SER A 105 -23.55 -13.48 -38.27
C SER A 105 -23.33 -12.67 -39.54
N THR A 106 -22.36 -11.75 -39.55
CA THR A 106 -22.00 -10.97 -40.74
C THR A 106 -21.47 -11.86 -41.88
N ILE A 107 -20.65 -12.87 -41.56
CA ILE A 107 -20.17 -13.86 -42.55
C ILE A 107 -21.34 -14.67 -43.11
N GLN A 108 -22.22 -15.19 -42.23
CA GLN A 108 -23.40 -15.96 -42.63
C GLN A 108 -24.34 -15.14 -43.53
N LEU A 109 -24.58 -13.85 -43.20
CA LEU A 109 -25.38 -12.94 -44.02
C LEU A 109 -24.74 -12.64 -45.37
N ARG A 110 -23.41 -12.47 -45.42
CA ARG A 110 -22.71 -12.27 -46.70
C ARG A 110 -22.78 -13.52 -47.58
N GLU A 111 -22.67 -14.70 -46.99
CA GLU A 111 -22.81 -15.98 -47.70
C GLU A 111 -24.24 -16.17 -48.22
N SER A 112 -25.27 -15.88 -47.41
CA SER A 112 -26.67 -15.99 -47.84
C SER A 112 -26.99 -14.98 -48.94
N LEU A 113 -26.50 -13.74 -48.85
CA LEU A 113 -26.64 -12.75 -49.92
C LEU A 113 -25.91 -13.17 -51.20
N ARG A 114 -24.76 -13.83 -51.08
CA ARG A 114 -24.04 -14.39 -52.23
C ARG A 114 -24.84 -15.51 -52.89
N GLN A 115 -25.35 -16.46 -52.11
CA GLN A 115 -26.20 -17.57 -52.58
C GLN A 115 -27.46 -17.04 -53.28
N LEU A 116 -28.14 -16.06 -52.69
CA LEU A 116 -29.31 -15.41 -53.31
C LEU A 116 -28.97 -14.67 -54.61
N ARG A 117 -27.79 -14.04 -54.70
CA ARG A 117 -27.34 -13.35 -55.94
C ARG A 117 -26.96 -14.34 -57.04
N GLU A 118 -26.29 -15.43 -56.70
CA GLU A 118 -25.97 -16.52 -57.63
C GLU A 118 -27.27 -17.19 -58.13
N GLN A 119 -28.28 -17.33 -57.26
CA GLN A 119 -29.58 -17.85 -57.65
C GLN A 119 -30.48 -16.86 -58.39
N LYS A 120 -30.26 -15.54 -58.41
CA LYS A 120 -31.06 -14.64 -59.28
C LYS A 120 -30.87 -14.90 -60.78
N GLN A 121 -29.95 -15.79 -61.17
CA GLN A 121 -29.83 -16.34 -62.53
C GLN A 121 -30.68 -17.63 -62.75
N GLY A 122 -31.42 -18.09 -61.73
CA GLY A 122 -32.38 -19.21 -61.73
C GLY A 122 -33.54 -18.98 -60.74
N GLU A 123 -34.44 -19.95 -60.54
CA GLU A 123 -35.51 -19.82 -59.54
C GLU A 123 -34.95 -19.90 -58.11
N VAL A 124 -35.40 -19.01 -57.22
CA VAL A 124 -34.94 -18.96 -55.81
C VAL A 124 -35.47 -20.16 -55.03
N GLU A 125 -34.59 -20.97 -54.48
CA GLU A 125 -34.95 -22.18 -53.73
C GLU A 125 -35.36 -21.89 -52.27
N ALA A 126 -36.46 -22.49 -51.81
CA ALA A 126 -37.05 -22.27 -50.48
C ALA A 126 -36.08 -22.53 -49.30
N HIS A 127 -35.10 -23.42 -49.47
CA HIS A 127 -34.12 -23.73 -48.44
C HIS A 127 -33.14 -22.57 -48.15
N LEU A 128 -32.81 -21.75 -49.16
CA LEU A 128 -31.97 -20.55 -48.97
C LEU A 128 -32.72 -19.43 -48.27
N LEU A 129 -34.01 -19.27 -48.55
CA LEU A 129 -34.87 -18.33 -47.83
C LEU A 129 -34.90 -18.70 -46.35
N ASN A 130 -35.12 -19.98 -46.02
CA ASN A 130 -35.09 -20.45 -44.64
C ASN A 130 -33.71 -20.23 -43.98
N LYS A 131 -32.60 -20.47 -44.70
CA LYS A 131 -31.24 -20.20 -44.20
C LYS A 131 -31.00 -18.71 -43.95
N ALA A 132 -31.49 -17.84 -44.83
CA ALA A 132 -31.40 -16.38 -44.68
C ALA A 132 -32.25 -15.90 -43.49
N MET A 133 -33.48 -16.40 -43.34
CA MET A 133 -34.34 -16.09 -42.19
C MET A 133 -33.74 -16.56 -40.87
N LEU A 134 -33.09 -17.74 -40.84
CA LEU A 134 -32.38 -18.22 -39.65
C LEU A 134 -31.18 -17.32 -39.31
N ALA A 135 -30.40 -16.88 -40.30
CA ALA A 135 -29.29 -15.96 -40.09
C ALA A 135 -29.77 -14.58 -39.59
N GLU A 136 -30.92 -14.10 -40.08
CA GLU A 136 -31.55 -12.86 -39.61
C GLU A 136 -32.06 -13.00 -38.17
N LEU A 137 -32.69 -14.12 -37.82
CA LEU A 137 -33.09 -14.41 -36.43
C LEU A 137 -31.89 -14.50 -35.48
N GLU A 138 -30.78 -15.12 -35.90
CA GLU A 138 -29.54 -15.15 -35.13
C GLU A 138 -28.95 -13.73 -34.95
N ALA A 139 -28.99 -12.90 -35.99
CA ALA A 139 -28.55 -11.50 -35.91
C ALA A 139 -29.44 -10.66 -34.97
N LEU A 140 -30.77 -10.80 -35.06
CA LEU A 140 -31.73 -10.12 -34.18
C LEU A 140 -31.57 -10.55 -32.72
N ARG A 141 -31.32 -11.83 -32.46
CA ARG A 141 -31.05 -12.33 -31.10
C ARG A 141 -29.75 -11.78 -30.54
N ALA A 142 -28.70 -11.69 -31.36
CA ALA A 142 -27.42 -11.11 -30.94
C ALA A 142 -27.54 -9.59 -30.66
N ALA A 143 -28.27 -8.86 -31.51
CA ALA A 143 -28.59 -7.45 -31.26
C ALA A 143 -29.38 -7.28 -29.96
N ARG A 144 -30.42 -8.09 -29.75
CA ARG A 144 -31.22 -8.04 -28.53
C ARG A 144 -30.42 -8.39 -27.27
N SER A 145 -29.49 -9.35 -27.33
CA SER A 145 -28.63 -9.64 -26.18
C SER A 145 -27.67 -8.50 -25.85
N SER A 146 -27.15 -7.83 -26.87
CA SER A 146 -26.29 -6.64 -26.70
C SER A 146 -27.09 -5.47 -26.11
N GLU A 147 -28.30 -5.19 -26.61
CA GLU A 147 -29.21 -4.19 -26.03
C GLU A 147 -29.50 -4.47 -24.54
N VAL A 148 -29.77 -5.73 -24.17
CA VAL A 148 -30.02 -6.10 -22.77
C VAL A 148 -28.77 -5.90 -21.91
N ALA A 149 -27.59 -6.28 -22.39
CA ALA A 149 -26.34 -6.06 -21.67
C ALA A 149 -26.03 -4.58 -21.46
N GLU A 150 -26.26 -3.73 -22.47
CA GLU A 150 -26.14 -2.27 -22.35
C GLU A 150 -27.15 -1.70 -21.35
N LEU A 151 -28.40 -2.17 -21.37
CA LEU A 151 -29.42 -1.74 -20.41
C LEU A 151 -29.08 -2.16 -18.97
N ASP A 152 -28.56 -3.36 -18.77
CA ASP A 152 -28.12 -3.85 -17.46
C ASP A 152 -26.94 -3.02 -16.93
N GLU A 153 -26.02 -2.60 -17.79
CA GLU A 153 -24.92 -1.70 -17.43
C GLU A 153 -25.43 -0.30 -17.03
N ILE A 154 -26.34 0.27 -17.83
CA ILE A 154 -26.99 1.55 -17.49
C ILE A 154 -27.73 1.45 -16.16
N LEU A 155 -28.48 0.36 -15.92
CA LEU A 155 -29.17 0.13 -14.66
C LEU A 155 -28.18 0.00 -13.49
N ALA A 156 -27.05 -0.68 -13.68
CA ALA A 156 -26.02 -0.79 -12.66
C ALA A 156 -25.38 0.57 -12.31
N GLU A 157 -25.25 1.48 -13.27
CA GLU A 157 -24.77 2.85 -13.04
C GLU A 157 -25.84 3.77 -12.41
N LEU A 158 -27.11 3.63 -12.79
CA LEU A 158 -28.21 4.43 -12.26
C LEU A 158 -28.64 4.02 -10.84
N THR A 159 -28.57 2.73 -10.51
CA THR A 159 -28.94 2.19 -9.19
C THR A 159 -28.27 2.90 -8.01
N PRO A 160 -26.93 3.12 -7.98
CA PRO A 160 -26.28 3.84 -6.89
C PRO A 160 -26.67 5.32 -6.83
N ILE A 161 -27.02 5.96 -7.96
CA ILE A 161 -27.47 7.35 -7.99
C ILE A 161 -28.86 7.47 -7.35
N LEU A 162 -29.78 6.56 -7.69
CA LEU A 162 -31.12 6.50 -7.10
C LEU A 162 -31.09 6.14 -5.60
N ALA A 163 -30.24 5.18 -5.20
CA ALA A 163 -30.06 4.84 -3.79
C ALA A 163 -29.32 5.93 -2.98
N GLY A 164 -28.52 6.75 -3.65
CA GLY A 164 -27.86 7.92 -3.06
C GLY A 164 -28.84 9.08 -2.79
N THR A 165 -29.82 9.28 -3.68
CA THR A 165 -30.87 10.31 -3.51
C THR A 165 -31.83 10.03 -2.34
N GLU A 166 -32.04 8.77 -1.96
CA GLU A 166 -32.87 8.44 -0.79
C GLU A 166 -32.19 8.76 0.57
N LYS A 167 -30.86 8.84 0.62
CA LYS A 167 -30.12 9.11 1.87
C LYS A 167 -29.96 10.59 2.21
N THR A 168 -30.28 11.49 1.30
CA THR A 168 -30.16 12.95 1.51
C THR A 168 -31.44 13.62 2.00
N ASP A 169 -32.57 12.90 2.02
CA ASP A 169 -33.89 13.42 2.44
C ASP A 169 -34.36 12.92 3.82
N ALA A 170 -33.47 12.36 4.65
CA ALA A 170 -33.73 11.95 6.04
C ALA A 170 -32.75 12.61 7.02
#